data_AF-A0A919K800-F1
#
_entry.id   AF-A0A919K800-F1
#
_cell.length_a   1.000
_cell.length_b   1.000
_cell.length_c   1.000
_cell.angle_alpha   90.00
_cell.angle_beta   90.00
_cell.angle_gamma   90.00
#
_symmetry.space_group_name_H-M   'P 1'
#
loop_
_entity.id
_entity.type
_entity.pdbx_description
1 polymer ?
#
loop_
_entity_poly.entity_id
_entity_poly.type
_entity_poly.pdbx_seq_one_letter_code
_entity_poly.pdbx_strand_id
1 'polypeptide(L)'
;MTEPAVRAIETLIEHARDLFHEGRHRPAAEAAARAAQAADQIENPALLVRALETEANVLRMQGEHGAALTRYTRVLAVAEDTGTRIRLEQPAALMAVAGAFLGWVTCARSVRGIQTRQLLDVLEAGERYLHPIGRTPWRAALLLQRASIHDELGDFDTAVALGEEALAAHEPGPGGYSLAGHRRVLGQLLRRAGRPEEAEPLYQAALEDHGALPDDRVAALEGLARCALDRGDAIAAQRHAAAALEEAEPFGDEYVRTPLSALVQAHQDAGDLDAAAPAAARYLDVARRLGSYAVLFSAIRSVVTVALDRGQIDNVAQLLSEMAEHAAVLDRNSDDSFHAEQVVRYSQRFDSLRAAGQIQALGVPALTHLSPDLPDRPGPATATRPPGRTMTVVGVRVEQPSDEPIVLLKETDGNTYLPIRIGATEAAAISHAQQGTTDAVSRTHDLLCDVLTAAGLRLEMATIDHIEENAFIASITVNGKQIDSRPSDAIVLTLKTGAPLIVAQDVLDTCGLSIPDEEP
;
A
#
# COMPACT_ATOMS: atom_id res chain seq x y z
N MET A 1 -26.82 36.04 8.27
CA MET A 1 -25.57 35.32 8.60
C MET A 1 -24.48 36.34 8.89
N THR A 2 -23.69 36.18 9.94
CA THR A 2 -22.61 37.12 10.26
C THR A 2 -21.43 36.85 9.30
N GLU A 3 -21.19 37.80 8.40
CA GLU A 3 -20.04 37.81 7.48
C GLU A 3 -18.68 37.43 8.14
N PRO A 4 -18.41 37.79 9.41
CA PRO A 4 -17.23 37.32 10.13
C PRO A 4 -17.13 35.80 10.31
N ALA A 5 -18.26 35.09 10.53
CA ALA A 5 -18.25 33.64 10.76
C ALA A 5 -17.93 32.87 9.48
N VAL A 6 -18.49 33.30 8.35
CA VAL A 6 -18.18 32.75 7.01
C VAL A 6 -16.69 32.88 6.73
N ARG A 7 -16.14 34.08 6.92
CA ARG A 7 -14.72 34.36 6.67
C ARG A 7 -13.79 33.53 7.55
N ALA A 8 -14.14 33.35 8.83
CA ALA A 8 -13.37 32.51 9.75
C ALA A 8 -13.34 31.04 9.33
N ILE A 9 -14.47 30.50 8.83
CA ILE A 9 -14.53 29.12 8.32
C ILE A 9 -13.71 28.98 7.05
N GLU A 10 -13.76 29.94 6.14
CA GLU A 10 -12.93 29.94 4.93
C GLU A 10 -11.43 29.91 5.27
N THR A 11 -11.00 30.74 6.22
CA THR A 11 -9.62 30.73 6.71
C THR A 11 -9.23 29.39 7.34
N LEU A 12 -10.14 28.73 8.08
CA LEU A 12 -9.87 27.40 8.63
C LEU A 12 -9.71 26.33 7.53
N ILE A 13 -10.53 26.39 6.47
CA ILE A 13 -10.43 25.48 5.32
C ILE A 13 -9.09 25.69 4.59
N GLU A 14 -8.71 26.94 4.35
CA GLU A 14 -7.42 27.28 3.71
C GLU A 14 -6.25 26.83 4.59
N HIS A 15 -6.28 27.13 5.88
CA HIS A 15 -5.25 26.69 6.82
C HIS A 15 -5.12 25.16 6.87
N ALA A 16 -6.23 24.42 6.84
CA ALA A 16 -6.21 22.97 6.78
C ALA A 16 -5.51 22.45 5.51
N ARG A 17 -5.72 23.10 4.36
CA ARG A 17 -5.05 22.74 3.09
C ARG A 17 -3.57 23.07 3.12
N ASP A 18 -3.19 24.21 3.66
CA ASP A 18 -1.78 24.59 3.81
C ASP A 18 -1.05 23.56 4.68
N LEU A 19 -1.61 23.23 5.85
CA LEU A 19 -1.08 22.17 6.72
C LEU A 19 -0.98 20.82 6.01
N PHE A 20 -1.97 20.48 5.18
CA PHE A 20 -1.95 19.26 4.40
C PHE A 20 -0.81 19.25 3.38
N HIS A 21 -0.59 20.35 2.66
CA HIS A 21 0.52 20.50 1.72
C HIS A 21 1.90 20.50 2.40
N GLU A 22 1.97 20.96 3.66
CA GLU A 22 3.15 20.86 4.52
C GLU A 22 3.39 19.44 5.08
N GLY A 23 2.53 18.46 4.77
CA GLY A 23 2.61 17.09 5.30
C GLY A 23 2.13 16.96 6.76
N ARG A 24 1.55 18.01 7.34
CA ARG A 24 1.07 18.05 8.73
C ARG A 24 -0.37 17.53 8.81
N HIS A 25 -0.53 16.23 8.56
CA HIS A 25 -1.84 15.60 8.40
C HIS A 25 -2.74 15.66 9.64
N ARG A 26 -2.24 15.41 10.86
CA ARG A 26 -3.08 15.47 12.08
C ARG A 26 -3.62 16.88 12.37
N PRO A 27 -2.79 17.95 12.39
CA PRO A 27 -3.28 19.33 12.49
C PRO A 27 -4.24 19.72 11.36
N ALA A 28 -4.00 19.26 10.13
CA ALA A 28 -4.88 19.52 9.00
C ALA A 28 -6.28 18.91 9.21
N ALA A 29 -6.35 17.67 9.70
CA ALA A 29 -7.60 16.98 9.99
C ALA A 29 -8.40 17.72 11.09
N GLU A 30 -7.72 18.13 12.17
CA GLU A 30 -8.35 18.88 13.26
C GLU A 30 -8.91 20.23 12.78
N ALA A 31 -8.15 20.97 11.96
CA ALA A 31 -8.60 22.23 11.39
C ALA A 31 -9.81 22.05 10.46
N ALA A 32 -9.77 21.03 9.58
CA ALA A 32 -10.87 20.72 8.67
C ALA A 32 -12.13 20.26 9.42
N ALA A 33 -12.00 19.42 10.45
CA ALA A 33 -13.12 18.97 11.29
C ALA A 33 -13.79 20.15 12.03
N ARG A 34 -12.99 21.08 12.57
CA ARG A 34 -13.51 22.32 13.19
C ARG A 34 -14.24 23.19 12.17
N ALA A 35 -13.70 23.33 10.96
CA ALA A 35 -14.36 24.06 9.89
C ALA A 35 -15.70 23.42 9.49
N ALA A 36 -15.74 22.08 9.40
CA ALA A 36 -16.96 21.34 9.07
C ALA A 36 -18.03 21.52 10.16
N GLN A 37 -17.65 21.41 11.43
CA GLN A 37 -18.57 21.62 12.55
C GLN A 37 -19.14 23.05 12.56
N ALA A 38 -18.29 24.06 12.34
CA ALA A 38 -18.72 25.46 12.29
C ALA A 38 -19.62 25.75 11.08
N ALA A 39 -19.31 25.17 9.91
CA ALA A 39 -20.14 25.29 8.71
C ALA A 39 -21.54 24.67 8.90
N ASP A 40 -21.61 23.54 9.59
CA ASP A 40 -22.85 22.86 9.95
C ASP A 40 -23.72 23.71 10.90
N GLN A 41 -23.09 24.32 11.92
CA GLN A 41 -23.76 25.20 12.89
C GLN A 41 -24.40 26.44 12.27
N ILE A 42 -23.80 26.97 11.19
CA ILE A 42 -24.36 28.12 10.46
C ILE A 42 -25.21 27.71 9.25
N GLU A 43 -25.49 26.41 9.09
CA GLU A 43 -26.29 25.82 8.01
C GLU A 43 -25.84 26.23 6.60
N ASN A 44 -24.52 26.34 6.39
CA ASN A 44 -23.93 26.71 5.11
C ASN A 44 -23.41 25.47 4.36
N PRO A 45 -24.19 24.93 3.40
CA PRO A 45 -23.84 23.69 2.72
C PRO A 45 -22.59 23.83 1.84
N ALA A 46 -22.33 24.99 1.25
CA ALA A 46 -21.16 25.21 0.40
C ALA A 46 -19.84 25.15 1.19
N LEU A 47 -19.82 25.72 2.39
CA LEU A 47 -18.66 25.60 3.29
C LEU A 47 -18.55 24.20 3.89
N LEU A 48 -19.69 23.58 4.22
CA LEU A 48 -19.74 22.24 4.79
C LEU A 48 -19.12 21.21 3.84
N VAL A 49 -19.52 21.19 2.56
CA VAL A 49 -18.97 20.23 1.59
C VAL A 49 -17.47 20.43 1.37
N ARG A 50 -17.01 21.69 1.34
CA ARG A 50 -15.57 22.02 1.19
C ARG A 50 -14.76 21.54 2.39
N ALA A 51 -15.25 21.78 3.61
CA ALA A 51 -14.55 21.37 4.82
C ALA A 51 -14.52 19.84 4.97
N LEU A 52 -15.65 19.16 4.71
CA LEU A 52 -15.74 17.71 4.77
C LEU A 52 -14.87 17.03 3.71
N GLU A 53 -14.80 17.56 2.49
CA GLU A 53 -13.94 17.02 1.43
C GLU A 53 -12.45 17.17 1.80
N THR A 54 -12.08 18.33 2.37
CA THR A 54 -10.71 18.55 2.84
C THR A 54 -10.37 17.61 4.00
N GLU A 55 -11.26 17.44 4.97
CA GLU A 55 -11.11 16.46 6.06
C GLU A 55 -10.94 15.03 5.50
N ALA A 56 -11.79 14.64 4.54
CA ALA A 56 -11.77 13.33 3.91
C ALA A 56 -10.44 13.05 3.19
N ASN A 57 -9.92 14.03 2.46
CA ASN A 57 -8.63 13.91 1.77
C ASN A 57 -7.48 13.66 2.76
N VAL A 58 -7.48 14.38 3.88
CA VAL A 58 -6.47 14.22 4.93
C VAL A 58 -6.55 12.82 5.53
N LEU A 59 -7.75 12.39 5.95
CA LEU A 59 -7.99 11.06 6.52
C LEU A 59 -7.58 9.94 5.54
N ARG A 60 -7.89 10.10 4.25
CA ARG A 60 -7.48 9.15 3.21
C ARG A 60 -5.96 9.04 3.11
N MET A 61 -5.22 10.14 3.18
CA MET A 61 -3.75 10.12 3.14
C MET A 61 -3.14 9.48 4.40
N GLN A 62 -3.86 9.49 5.52
CA GLN A 62 -3.47 8.79 6.75
C GLN A 62 -3.82 7.29 6.73
N GLY A 63 -4.44 6.79 5.66
CA GLY A 63 -4.91 5.40 5.56
C GLY A 63 -6.23 5.13 6.27
N GLU A 64 -6.89 6.16 6.83
CA GLU A 64 -8.19 6.04 7.49
C GLU A 64 -9.34 6.01 6.47
N HIS A 65 -9.31 5.04 5.57
CA HIS A 65 -10.23 4.95 4.43
C HIS A 65 -11.71 4.88 4.85
N GLY A 66 -12.04 4.20 5.95
CA GLY A 66 -13.42 4.13 6.46
C GLY A 66 -13.94 5.48 6.99
N ALA A 67 -13.09 6.23 7.69
CA ALA A 67 -13.43 7.56 8.18
C ALA A 67 -13.58 8.54 7.01
N ALA A 68 -12.63 8.53 6.06
CA ALA A 68 -12.71 9.31 4.83
C ALA A 68 -13.97 8.99 4.01
N LEU A 69 -14.33 7.71 3.86
CA LEU A 69 -15.55 7.27 3.18
C LEU A 69 -16.80 7.85 3.82
N THR A 70 -16.84 7.92 5.15
CA THR A 70 -17.96 8.54 5.89
C THR A 70 -18.10 10.02 5.56
N ARG A 71 -16.98 10.75 5.47
CA ARG A 71 -16.97 12.18 5.11
C ARG A 71 -17.38 12.42 3.67
N TYR A 72 -16.85 11.66 2.72
CA TYR A 72 -17.28 11.76 1.32
C TYR A 72 -18.76 11.41 1.16
N THR A 73 -19.26 10.37 1.85
CA THR A 73 -20.69 10.02 1.83
C THR A 73 -21.56 11.18 2.30
N ARG A 74 -21.13 11.91 3.35
CA ARG A 74 -21.83 13.11 3.81
C ARG A 74 -21.80 14.25 2.79
N VAL A 75 -20.68 14.45 2.08
CA VAL A 75 -20.59 15.43 0.98
C VAL A 75 -21.59 15.10 -0.13
N LEU A 76 -21.63 13.83 -0.56
CA LEU A 76 -22.54 13.38 -1.62
C LEU A 76 -24.01 13.52 -1.21
N ALA A 77 -24.36 13.17 0.04
CA ALA A 77 -25.72 13.35 0.56
C ALA A 77 -26.17 14.83 0.55
N VAL A 78 -25.27 15.77 0.88
CA VAL A 78 -25.55 17.21 0.80
C VAL A 78 -25.71 17.67 -0.66
N ALA A 79 -25.05 17.02 -1.62
CA ALA A 79 -25.18 17.35 -3.04
C ALA A 79 -26.46 16.77 -3.69
N GLU A 80 -26.96 15.64 -3.17
CA GLU A 80 -28.19 15.00 -3.63
C GLU A 80 -29.46 15.69 -3.11
N ASP A 81 -29.43 16.24 -1.90
CA ASP A 81 -30.59 16.97 -1.36
C ASP A 81 -30.90 18.22 -2.20
N THR A 82 -32.15 18.33 -2.64
CA THR A 82 -32.57 19.38 -3.58
C THR A 82 -32.53 20.77 -2.92
N GLY A 83 -32.76 20.86 -1.60
CA GLY A 83 -32.76 22.12 -0.87
C GLY A 83 -31.36 22.68 -0.62
N THR A 84 -30.35 21.83 -0.46
CA THR A 84 -28.94 22.22 -0.36
C THR A 84 -28.28 22.38 -1.72
N ARG A 85 -28.64 21.58 -2.74
CA ARG A 85 -28.01 21.59 -4.07
C ARG A 85 -28.04 22.97 -4.74
N ILE A 86 -29.15 23.69 -4.65
CA ILE A 86 -29.28 25.05 -5.20
C ILE A 86 -28.31 26.04 -4.53
N ARG A 87 -27.83 25.73 -3.32
CA ARG A 87 -26.87 26.56 -2.57
C ARG A 87 -25.41 26.17 -2.82
N LEU A 88 -25.13 25.21 -3.72
CA LEU A 88 -23.77 24.75 -4.06
C LEU A 88 -23.21 25.38 -5.35
N GLU A 89 -23.81 26.45 -5.88
CA GLU A 89 -23.42 27.05 -7.17
C GLU A 89 -21.98 27.59 -7.22
N GLN A 90 -21.34 27.80 -6.06
CA GLN A 90 -19.96 28.29 -5.99
C GLN A 90 -18.98 27.28 -6.60
N PRO A 91 -18.05 27.70 -7.47
CA PRO A 91 -17.09 26.79 -8.11
C PRO A 91 -16.32 25.90 -7.13
N ALA A 92 -15.89 26.44 -5.99
CA ALA A 92 -15.16 25.68 -4.97
C ALA A 92 -16.00 24.57 -4.30
N ALA A 93 -17.30 24.79 -4.12
CA ALA A 93 -18.21 23.78 -3.56
C ALA A 93 -18.48 22.68 -4.59
N LEU A 94 -18.67 23.04 -5.86
CA LEU A 94 -18.80 22.08 -6.95
C LEU A 94 -17.55 21.22 -7.12
N MET A 95 -16.36 21.81 -6.97
CA MET A 95 -15.10 21.08 -6.99
C MET A 95 -14.99 20.08 -5.82
N ALA A 96 -15.40 20.48 -4.62
CA ALA A 96 -15.42 19.58 -3.47
C ALA A 96 -16.36 18.39 -3.71
N VAL A 97 -17.55 18.61 -4.29
CA VAL A 97 -18.45 17.51 -4.64
C VAL A 97 -17.85 16.60 -5.72
N ALA A 98 -17.23 17.16 -6.76
CA ALA A 98 -16.57 16.39 -7.81
C ALA A 98 -15.43 15.51 -7.25
N GLY A 99 -14.57 16.11 -6.40
CA GLY A 99 -13.50 15.40 -5.71
C GLY A 99 -14.03 14.31 -4.78
N ALA A 100 -15.19 14.54 -4.14
CA ALA A 100 -15.81 13.56 -3.27
C ALA A 100 -16.26 12.29 -3.99
N PHE A 101 -16.74 12.36 -5.24
CA PHE A 101 -17.07 11.16 -6.02
C PHE A 101 -15.84 10.28 -6.27
N LEU A 102 -14.73 10.89 -6.70
CA LEU A 102 -13.46 10.18 -6.94
C LEU A 102 -12.84 9.65 -5.64
N GLY A 103 -12.85 10.47 -4.59
CA GLY A 103 -12.33 10.11 -3.28
C GLY A 103 -13.14 8.99 -2.61
N TRP A 104 -14.46 9.00 -2.75
CA TRP A 104 -15.34 7.95 -2.26
C TRP A 104 -14.98 6.61 -2.90
N VAL A 105 -14.88 6.55 -4.23
CA VAL A 105 -14.52 5.33 -4.97
C VAL A 105 -13.13 4.84 -4.57
N THR A 106 -12.17 5.74 -4.45
CA THR A 106 -10.81 5.40 -4.02
C THR A 106 -10.80 4.74 -2.65
N CYS A 107 -11.50 5.31 -1.67
CA CYS A 107 -11.59 4.75 -0.32
C CYS A 107 -12.41 3.46 -0.27
N ALA A 108 -13.48 3.37 -1.05
CA ALA A 108 -14.37 2.21 -1.08
C ALA A 108 -13.63 0.93 -1.50
N ARG A 109 -12.65 1.04 -2.41
CA ARG A 109 -11.77 -0.08 -2.82
C ARG A 109 -10.94 -0.65 -1.67
N SER A 110 -10.66 0.14 -0.65
CA SER A 110 -9.89 -0.27 0.54
C SER A 110 -10.76 -0.76 1.69
N VAL A 111 -12.09 -0.74 1.56
CA VAL A 111 -13.04 -1.17 2.60
C VAL A 111 -13.70 -2.48 2.17
N ARG A 112 -13.65 -3.49 3.04
CA ARG A 112 -14.30 -4.79 2.74
C ARG A 112 -15.81 -4.64 2.61
N GLY A 113 -16.39 -5.41 1.68
CA GLY A 113 -17.84 -5.54 1.51
C GLY A 113 -18.45 -4.64 0.43
N ILE A 114 -17.68 -3.75 -0.18
CA ILE A 114 -18.12 -2.99 -1.36
C ILE A 114 -17.60 -3.71 -2.60
N GLN A 115 -18.51 -4.13 -3.48
CA GLN A 115 -18.15 -4.80 -4.72
C GLN A 115 -17.72 -3.79 -5.78
N THR A 116 -16.74 -4.16 -6.62
CA THR A 116 -16.24 -3.32 -7.73
C THR A 116 -17.36 -2.77 -8.61
N ARG A 117 -18.39 -3.56 -8.89
CA ARG A 117 -19.53 -3.14 -9.71
C ARG A 117 -20.37 -2.02 -9.06
N GLN A 118 -20.47 -1.98 -7.74
CA GLN A 118 -21.20 -0.93 -7.01
C GLN A 118 -20.50 0.44 -7.10
N LEU A 119 -19.21 0.46 -7.42
CA LEU A 119 -18.46 1.70 -7.62
C LEU A 119 -18.94 2.46 -8.87
N LEU A 120 -19.46 1.74 -9.87
CA LEU A 120 -20.00 2.34 -11.10
C LEU A 120 -21.22 3.23 -10.80
N ASP A 121 -22.11 2.80 -9.92
CA ASP A 121 -23.33 3.55 -9.56
C ASP A 121 -22.98 4.96 -9.03
N VAL A 122 -21.93 5.04 -8.21
CA VAL A 122 -21.45 6.31 -7.63
C VAL A 122 -20.82 7.20 -8.70
N LEU A 123 -20.02 6.65 -9.61
CA LEU A 123 -19.43 7.42 -10.70
C LEU A 123 -20.47 7.91 -11.71
N GLU A 124 -21.49 7.11 -12.00
CA GLU A 124 -22.61 7.50 -12.86
C GLU A 124 -23.51 8.57 -12.21
N ALA A 125 -23.69 8.53 -10.89
CA ALA A 125 -24.29 9.62 -10.15
C ALA A 125 -23.44 10.90 -10.25
N GLY A 126 -22.12 10.78 -10.14
CA GLY A 126 -21.18 11.89 -10.30
C GLY A 126 -21.23 12.52 -11.68
N GLU A 127 -21.28 11.73 -12.74
CA GLU A 127 -21.39 12.23 -14.10
C GLU A 127 -22.73 12.97 -14.32
N ARG A 128 -23.85 12.38 -13.88
CA ARG A 128 -25.17 13.05 -13.93
C ARG A 128 -25.20 14.34 -13.13
N TYR A 129 -24.43 14.42 -12.04
CA TYR A 129 -24.28 15.63 -11.25
C TYR A 129 -23.49 16.72 -12.00
N LEU A 130 -22.36 16.37 -12.62
CA LEU A 130 -21.46 17.33 -13.27
C LEU A 130 -21.92 17.78 -14.66
N HIS A 131 -22.63 16.92 -15.41
CA HIS A 131 -23.04 17.20 -16.79
C HIS A 131 -23.82 18.52 -16.94
N PRO A 132 -24.86 18.83 -16.13
CA PRO A 132 -25.59 20.09 -16.22
C PRO A 132 -24.78 21.33 -15.80
N ILE A 133 -23.69 21.13 -15.04
CA ILE A 133 -22.91 22.21 -14.40
C ILE A 133 -21.72 22.63 -15.30
N GLY A 134 -21.47 21.90 -16.40
CA GLY A 134 -20.42 22.24 -17.37
C GLY A 134 -19.01 22.15 -16.77
N ARG A 135 -18.74 21.10 -15.98
CA ARG A 135 -17.43 20.85 -15.35
C ARG A 135 -16.67 19.75 -16.11
N THR A 136 -16.33 20.04 -17.37
CA THR A 136 -15.70 19.08 -18.31
C THR A 136 -14.40 18.45 -17.80
N PRO A 137 -13.44 19.18 -17.18
CA PRO A 137 -12.18 18.58 -16.72
C PRO A 137 -12.38 17.43 -15.72
N TRP A 138 -13.38 17.55 -14.85
CA TRP A 138 -13.72 16.53 -13.86
C TRP A 138 -14.51 15.37 -14.45
N ARG A 139 -15.29 15.64 -15.50
CA ARG A 139 -15.98 14.58 -16.25
C ARG A 139 -14.97 13.60 -16.84
N ALA A 140 -13.89 14.10 -17.45
CA ALA A 140 -12.83 13.24 -17.99
C ALA A 140 -12.23 12.31 -16.91
N ALA A 141 -11.95 12.82 -15.71
CA ALA A 141 -11.45 12.00 -14.60
C ALA A 141 -12.45 10.92 -14.15
N LEU A 142 -13.75 11.23 -14.07
CA LEU A 142 -14.79 10.23 -13.76
C LEU A 142 -14.87 9.15 -14.85
N LEU A 143 -14.82 9.55 -16.13
CA LEU A 143 -14.84 8.63 -17.26
C LEU A 143 -13.64 7.68 -17.22
N LEU A 144 -12.44 8.17 -16.91
CA LEU A 144 -11.25 7.32 -16.75
C LEU A 144 -11.38 6.32 -15.59
N GLN A 145 -11.97 6.72 -14.45
CA GLN A 145 -12.22 5.79 -13.35
C GLN A 145 -13.26 4.72 -13.73
N ARG A 146 -14.33 5.11 -14.44
CA ARG A 146 -15.31 4.15 -14.98
C ARG A 146 -14.64 3.20 -15.96
N ALA A 147 -13.82 3.71 -16.87
CA ALA A 147 -13.05 2.90 -17.82
C ALA A 147 -12.16 1.89 -17.10
N SER A 148 -11.43 2.31 -16.05
CA SER A 148 -10.63 1.40 -15.22
C SER A 148 -11.46 0.30 -14.56
N ILE A 149 -12.66 0.61 -14.07
CA ILE A 149 -13.54 -0.39 -13.47
C ILE A 149 -14.08 -1.38 -14.52
N HIS A 150 -14.49 -0.90 -15.70
CA HIS A 150 -14.91 -1.79 -16.78
C HIS A 150 -13.76 -2.70 -17.26
N ASP A 151 -12.53 -2.16 -17.33
CA ASP A 151 -11.32 -2.92 -17.65
C ASP A 151 -10.99 -4.02 -16.62
N GLU A 152 -11.21 -3.73 -15.33
CA GLU A 152 -11.09 -4.72 -14.24
C GLU A 152 -12.16 -5.81 -14.33
N LEU A 153 -13.36 -5.46 -14.77
CA LEU A 153 -14.48 -6.38 -14.98
C LEU A 153 -14.37 -7.18 -16.31
N GLY A 154 -13.37 -6.88 -17.14
CA GLY A 154 -13.17 -7.52 -18.45
C GLY A 154 -14.08 -7.00 -19.57
N ASP A 155 -14.78 -5.89 -19.35
CA ASP A 155 -15.63 -5.21 -20.34
C ASP A 155 -14.79 -4.20 -21.14
N PHE A 156 -13.88 -4.73 -21.94
CA PHE A 156 -12.86 -3.94 -22.62
C PHE A 156 -13.42 -2.96 -23.64
N ASP A 157 -14.49 -3.30 -24.35
CA ASP A 157 -15.12 -2.42 -25.34
C ASP A 157 -15.70 -1.16 -24.68
N THR A 158 -16.43 -1.34 -23.57
CA THR A 158 -16.96 -0.20 -22.80
C THR A 158 -15.84 0.63 -22.19
N ALA A 159 -14.79 -0.02 -21.68
CA ALA A 159 -13.63 0.66 -21.14
C ALA A 159 -12.95 1.56 -22.19
N VAL A 160 -12.71 1.03 -23.39
CA VAL A 160 -12.14 1.80 -24.51
C VAL A 160 -13.04 2.97 -24.91
N ALA A 161 -14.35 2.75 -25.08
CA ALA A 161 -15.28 3.81 -25.45
C ALA A 161 -15.28 4.97 -24.42
N LEU A 162 -15.26 4.64 -23.12
CA LEU A 162 -15.16 5.63 -22.05
C LEU A 162 -13.81 6.37 -22.06
N GLY A 163 -12.71 5.66 -22.39
CA GLY A 163 -11.39 6.26 -22.53
C GLY A 163 -11.28 7.22 -23.73
N GLU A 164 -11.87 6.86 -24.87
CA GLU A 164 -11.96 7.73 -26.05
C GLU A 164 -12.79 8.98 -25.74
N GLU A 165 -13.92 8.82 -25.05
CA GLU A 165 -14.74 9.94 -24.61
C GLU A 165 -14.02 10.83 -23.60
N ALA A 166 -13.28 10.25 -22.65
CA ALA A 166 -12.47 11.02 -21.70
C ALA A 166 -11.38 11.84 -22.40
N LEU A 167 -10.70 11.25 -23.38
CA LEU A 167 -9.68 11.94 -24.17
C LEU A 167 -10.30 13.07 -25.02
N ALA A 168 -11.48 12.85 -25.61
CA ALA A 168 -12.20 13.87 -26.37
C ALA A 168 -12.72 15.01 -25.48
N ALA A 169 -13.06 14.71 -24.23
CA ALA A 169 -13.49 15.67 -23.21
C ALA A 169 -12.31 16.34 -22.47
N HIS A 170 -11.06 16.04 -22.86
CA HIS A 170 -9.89 16.63 -22.22
C HIS A 170 -9.88 18.16 -22.41
N GLU A 171 -9.84 18.86 -21.28
CA GLU A 171 -9.62 20.31 -21.22
C GLU A 171 -8.41 20.59 -20.32
N PRO A 172 -7.45 21.44 -20.75
CA PRO A 172 -6.34 21.85 -19.89
C PRO A 172 -6.87 22.53 -18.62
N GLY A 173 -6.46 22.07 -17.45
CA GLY A 173 -6.90 22.67 -16.19
C GLY A 173 -6.26 22.08 -14.95
N PRO A 174 -6.34 22.78 -13.80
CA PRO A 174 -5.81 22.30 -12.54
C PRO A 174 -6.58 21.05 -12.05
N GLY A 175 -5.84 19.96 -11.79
CA GLY A 175 -6.37 18.74 -11.17
C GLY A 175 -6.84 17.63 -12.13
N GLY A 176 -6.69 17.79 -13.45
CA GLY A 176 -6.93 16.73 -14.44
C GLY A 176 -5.65 16.02 -14.87
N TYR A 177 -5.78 14.80 -15.41
CA TYR A 177 -4.66 14.11 -16.08
C TYR A 177 -4.12 15.00 -17.21
N SER A 178 -2.80 14.97 -17.44
CA SER A 178 -2.19 15.58 -18.62
C SER A 178 -2.78 14.98 -19.91
N LEU A 179 -2.60 15.66 -21.04
CA LEU A 179 -3.02 15.10 -22.34
C LEU A 179 -2.27 13.78 -22.61
N ALA A 180 -0.96 13.74 -22.33
CA ALA A 180 -0.15 12.53 -22.32
C ALA A 180 -0.73 11.43 -21.41
N GLY A 181 -1.20 11.77 -20.22
CA GLY A 181 -1.83 10.85 -19.28
C GLY A 181 -3.12 10.24 -19.82
N HIS A 182 -3.98 11.02 -20.48
CA HIS A 182 -5.18 10.49 -21.13
C HIS A 182 -4.83 9.52 -22.27
N ARG A 183 -3.86 9.91 -23.12
CA ARG A 183 -3.38 9.05 -24.23
C ARG A 183 -2.80 7.74 -23.72
N ARG A 184 -2.00 7.80 -22.65
CA ARG A 184 -1.42 6.63 -22.00
C ARG A 184 -2.49 5.68 -21.46
N VAL A 185 -3.49 6.19 -20.75
CA VAL A 185 -4.57 5.36 -20.20
C VAL A 185 -5.38 4.73 -21.33
N LEU A 186 -5.75 5.49 -22.37
CA LEU A 186 -6.47 4.93 -23.52
C LEU A 186 -5.63 3.87 -24.26
N GLY A 187 -4.32 4.10 -24.44
CA GLY A 187 -3.41 3.10 -24.99
C GLY A 187 -3.41 1.79 -24.19
N GLN A 188 -3.42 1.89 -22.85
CA GLN A 188 -3.47 0.72 -21.98
C GLN A 188 -4.78 -0.07 -22.15
N LEU A 189 -5.91 0.64 -22.24
CA LEU A 189 -7.23 0.04 -22.46
C LEU A 189 -7.31 -0.65 -23.82
N LEU A 190 -6.85 0.01 -24.90
CA LEU A 190 -6.80 -0.57 -26.24
C LEU A 190 -5.92 -1.83 -26.29
N ARG A 191 -4.77 -1.81 -25.62
CA ARG A 191 -3.89 -2.97 -25.53
C ARG A 191 -4.58 -4.14 -24.84
N ARG A 192 -5.25 -3.90 -23.70
CA ARG A 192 -6.00 -4.93 -22.97
C ARG A 192 -7.22 -5.44 -23.74
N ALA A 193 -7.81 -4.62 -24.61
CA ALA A 193 -8.81 -5.02 -25.59
C ALA A 193 -8.23 -5.83 -26.79
N GLY A 194 -6.94 -6.14 -26.81
CA GLY A 194 -6.29 -6.87 -27.91
C GLY A 194 -6.04 -6.03 -29.16
N ARG A 195 -5.99 -4.69 -29.04
CA ARG A 195 -5.78 -3.72 -30.13
C ARG A 195 -4.45 -2.96 -29.98
N PRO A 196 -3.28 -3.64 -29.89
CA PRO A 196 -2.00 -2.97 -29.63
C PRO A 196 -1.56 -2.01 -30.74
N GLU A 197 -1.98 -2.24 -31.99
CA GLU A 197 -1.65 -1.36 -33.12
C GLU A 197 -2.36 -0.01 -33.06
N GLU A 198 -3.51 0.06 -32.40
CA GLU A 198 -4.22 1.32 -32.14
C GLU A 198 -3.68 2.04 -30.90
N ALA A 199 -3.10 1.28 -29.95
CA ALA A 199 -2.46 1.83 -28.76
C ALA A 199 -1.11 2.50 -29.04
N GLU A 200 -0.30 1.92 -29.94
CA GLU A 200 1.05 2.40 -30.29
C GLU A 200 1.11 3.90 -30.67
N PRO A 201 0.28 4.44 -31.58
CA PRO A 201 0.32 5.85 -31.92
C PRO A 201 -0.06 6.78 -30.75
N LEU A 202 -0.88 6.31 -29.80
CA LEU A 202 -1.21 7.10 -28.60
C LEU A 202 -0.02 7.22 -27.67
N TYR A 203 0.74 6.15 -27.46
CA TYR A 203 1.96 6.19 -26.67
C TYR A 203 3.05 7.04 -27.33
N GLN A 204 3.21 6.95 -28.65
CA GLN A 204 4.13 7.82 -29.39
C GLN A 204 3.72 9.30 -29.24
N ALA A 205 2.44 9.62 -29.42
CA ALA A 205 1.92 10.97 -29.22
C ALA A 205 2.04 11.47 -27.76
N ALA A 206 2.04 10.56 -26.77
CA ALA A 206 2.30 10.93 -25.37
C ALA A 206 3.78 11.29 -25.14
N LEU A 207 4.72 10.63 -25.83
CA LEU A 207 6.16 10.93 -25.73
C LEU A 207 6.57 12.22 -26.44
N GLU A 208 5.82 12.61 -27.48
CA GLU A 208 6.00 13.87 -28.20
C GLU A 208 5.41 15.09 -27.45
N ASP A 209 4.59 14.85 -26.43
CA ASP A 209 4.00 15.92 -25.62
C ASP A 209 5.07 16.55 -24.71
N HIS A 210 5.46 17.79 -25.03
CA HIS A 210 6.42 18.56 -24.24
C HIS A 210 5.93 18.92 -22.83
N GLY A 211 4.63 18.78 -22.55
CA GLY A 211 4.04 18.94 -21.22
C GLY A 211 3.89 17.63 -20.45
N ALA A 212 4.34 16.49 -21.00
CA ALA A 212 4.24 15.19 -20.33
C ALA A 212 5.05 15.18 -19.02
N LEU A 213 4.42 14.68 -17.95
CA LEU A 213 5.11 14.42 -16.70
C LEU A 213 6.08 13.24 -16.88
N PRO A 214 7.15 13.13 -16.06
CA PRO A 214 8.07 11.99 -16.15
C PRO A 214 7.35 10.63 -16.04
N ASP A 215 6.34 10.53 -15.17
CA ASP A 215 5.50 9.34 -15.04
C ASP A 215 4.78 8.96 -16.35
N ASP A 216 4.21 9.96 -17.04
CA ASP A 216 3.52 9.73 -18.32
C ASP A 216 4.48 9.23 -19.39
N ARG A 217 5.73 9.72 -19.41
CA ARG A 217 6.76 9.29 -20.35
C ARG A 217 7.23 7.86 -20.08
N VAL A 218 7.57 7.54 -18.82
CA VAL A 218 7.96 6.18 -18.41
C VAL A 218 6.86 5.21 -18.79
N ALA A 219 5.62 5.52 -18.45
CA ALA A 219 4.51 4.63 -18.68
C ALA A 219 4.04 4.57 -20.15
N ALA A 220 4.39 5.56 -21.00
CA ALA A 220 4.24 5.45 -22.45
C ALA A 220 5.31 4.54 -23.09
N LEU A 221 6.58 4.61 -22.65
CA LEU A 221 7.64 3.69 -23.10
C LEU A 221 7.36 2.25 -22.65
N GLU A 222 6.90 2.10 -21.41
CA GLU A 222 6.34 0.88 -20.81
C GLU A 222 5.27 0.30 -21.75
N GLY A 223 4.29 1.11 -22.14
CA GLY A 223 3.19 0.75 -23.05
C GLY A 223 3.68 0.29 -24.44
N LEU A 224 4.60 1.03 -25.05
CA LEU A 224 5.23 0.64 -26.32
C LEU A 224 5.95 -0.71 -26.22
N ALA A 225 6.65 -0.95 -25.12
CA ALA A 225 7.30 -2.24 -24.89
C ALA A 225 6.27 -3.38 -24.84
N ARG A 226 5.13 -3.19 -24.16
CA ARG A 226 4.06 -4.19 -24.14
C ARG A 226 3.41 -4.40 -25.50
N CYS A 227 3.13 -3.33 -26.25
CA CYS A 227 2.60 -3.48 -27.60
C CYS A 227 3.54 -4.29 -28.50
N ALA A 228 4.85 -4.08 -28.37
CA ALA A 228 5.85 -4.88 -29.09
C ALA A 228 5.86 -6.35 -28.64
N LEU A 229 5.76 -6.63 -27.33
CA LEU A 229 5.60 -8.00 -26.80
C LEU A 229 4.34 -8.67 -27.35
N ASP A 230 3.20 -7.97 -27.34
CA ASP A 230 1.92 -8.49 -27.84
C ASP A 230 1.98 -8.84 -29.35
N ARG A 231 2.86 -8.17 -30.11
CA ARG A 231 3.15 -8.46 -31.53
C ARG A 231 4.26 -9.50 -31.75
N GLY A 232 4.94 -9.96 -30.68
CA GLY A 232 6.09 -10.85 -30.77
C GLY A 232 7.39 -10.19 -31.27
N ASP A 233 7.48 -8.85 -31.24
CA ASP A 233 8.68 -8.10 -31.60
C ASP A 233 9.57 -7.89 -30.37
N ALA A 234 10.30 -8.94 -30.01
CA ALA A 234 11.13 -8.95 -28.81
C ALA A 234 12.24 -7.88 -28.83
N ILE A 235 12.77 -7.53 -30.01
CA ILE A 235 13.84 -6.53 -30.13
C ILE A 235 13.29 -5.13 -29.86
N ALA A 236 12.16 -4.77 -30.45
CA ALA A 236 11.51 -3.50 -30.15
C ALA A 236 11.09 -3.44 -28.66
N ALA A 237 10.55 -4.54 -28.12
CA ALA A 237 10.18 -4.64 -26.72
C ALA A 237 11.37 -4.36 -25.78
N GLN A 238 12.54 -4.98 -26.03
CA GLN A 238 13.76 -4.75 -25.25
C GLN A 238 14.19 -3.27 -25.30
N ARG A 239 14.20 -2.67 -26.49
CA ARG A 239 14.59 -1.27 -26.67
C ARG A 239 13.67 -0.33 -25.89
N HIS A 240 12.35 -0.52 -26.00
CA HIS A 240 11.37 0.32 -25.30
C HIS A 240 11.40 0.10 -23.78
N ALA A 241 11.54 -1.14 -23.32
CA ALA A 241 11.63 -1.45 -21.89
C ALA A 241 12.93 -0.92 -21.25
N ALA A 242 14.05 -0.99 -21.96
CA ALA A 242 15.32 -0.42 -21.50
C ALA A 242 15.26 1.12 -21.42
N ALA A 243 14.67 1.77 -22.42
CA ALA A 243 14.44 3.21 -22.38
C ALA A 243 13.50 3.63 -21.24
N ALA A 244 12.43 2.85 -21.01
CA ALA A 244 11.51 3.09 -19.89
C ALA A 244 12.24 2.96 -18.53
N LEU A 245 13.14 1.97 -18.42
CA LEU A 245 13.92 1.74 -17.22
C LEU A 245 14.88 2.90 -16.95
N GLU A 246 15.61 3.36 -17.96
CA GLU A 246 16.54 4.50 -17.85
C GLU A 246 15.83 5.78 -17.38
N GLU A 247 14.66 6.07 -17.94
CA GLU A 247 13.83 7.21 -17.50
C GLU A 247 13.26 7.00 -16.09
N ALA A 248 13.04 5.76 -15.65
CA ALA A 248 12.47 5.44 -14.34
C ALA A 248 13.49 5.47 -13.19
N GLU A 249 14.78 5.18 -13.42
CA GLU A 249 15.82 5.08 -12.38
C GLU A 249 15.82 6.25 -11.37
N PRO A 250 15.73 7.53 -11.79
CA PRO A 250 15.82 8.65 -10.86
C PRO A 250 14.65 8.74 -9.88
N PHE A 251 13.54 8.06 -10.16
CA PHE A 251 12.29 8.14 -9.39
C PHE A 251 12.11 6.98 -8.40
N GLY A 252 13.02 6.00 -8.40
CA GLY A 252 13.07 4.91 -7.43
C GLY A 252 12.25 3.67 -7.79
N ASP A 253 12.17 2.74 -6.84
CA ASP A 253 11.74 1.35 -7.06
C ASP A 253 10.32 1.21 -7.65
N GLU A 254 9.37 2.07 -7.27
CA GLU A 254 7.98 1.98 -7.77
C GLU A 254 7.90 2.22 -9.29
N TYR A 255 8.72 3.15 -9.80
CA TYR A 255 8.77 3.48 -11.23
C TYR A 255 9.55 2.42 -12.02
N VAL A 256 10.56 1.81 -11.41
CA VAL A 256 11.45 0.83 -12.04
C VAL A 256 10.82 -0.56 -12.18
N ARG A 257 9.87 -0.89 -11.29
CA ARG A 257 9.20 -2.18 -11.23
C ARG A 257 8.57 -2.63 -12.56
N THR A 258 7.76 -1.77 -13.18
CA THR A 258 7.02 -2.13 -14.40
C THR A 258 7.92 -2.21 -15.65
N PRO A 259 8.89 -1.30 -15.89
CA PRO A 259 9.90 -1.49 -16.93
C PRO A 259 10.68 -2.80 -16.79
N LEU A 260 11.13 -3.16 -15.58
CA LEU A 260 11.86 -4.41 -15.35
C LEU A 260 11.04 -5.64 -15.71
N SER A 261 9.76 -5.68 -15.31
CA SER A 261 8.87 -6.79 -15.68
C SER A 261 8.76 -6.99 -17.20
N ALA A 262 8.66 -5.90 -17.97
CA ALA A 262 8.58 -5.99 -19.43
C ALA A 262 9.94 -6.34 -20.05
N LEU A 263 11.03 -5.83 -19.50
CA LEU A 263 12.38 -6.15 -19.98
C LEU A 263 12.70 -7.63 -19.80
N VAL A 264 12.31 -8.23 -18.66
CA VAL A 264 12.46 -9.67 -18.42
C VAL A 264 11.70 -10.48 -19.46
N GLN A 265 10.42 -10.16 -19.69
CA GLN A 265 9.63 -10.84 -20.71
C GLN A 265 10.25 -10.69 -22.11
N ALA A 266 10.73 -9.49 -22.46
CA ALA A 266 11.34 -9.23 -23.75
C ALA A 266 12.66 -10.00 -23.96
N HIS A 267 13.45 -10.21 -22.91
CA HIS A 267 14.62 -11.09 -22.99
C HIS A 267 14.23 -12.56 -23.15
N GLN A 268 13.19 -13.02 -22.44
CA GLN A 268 12.68 -14.39 -22.58
C GLN A 268 12.16 -14.66 -24.00
N ASP A 269 11.36 -13.75 -24.56
CA ASP A 269 10.78 -13.91 -25.91
C ASP A 269 11.86 -13.84 -27.00
N ALA A 270 12.95 -13.12 -26.76
CA ALA A 270 14.12 -13.12 -27.64
C ALA A 270 14.99 -14.39 -27.51
N GLY A 271 14.72 -15.25 -26.52
CA GLY A 271 15.57 -16.39 -26.17
C GLY A 271 16.90 -16.01 -25.51
N ASP A 272 17.08 -14.74 -25.10
CA ASP A 272 18.27 -14.25 -24.42
C ASP A 272 18.17 -14.48 -22.91
N LEU A 273 18.30 -15.76 -22.53
CA LEU A 273 18.21 -16.15 -21.12
C LEU A 273 19.38 -15.61 -20.28
N ASP A 274 20.49 -15.24 -20.92
CA ASP A 274 21.67 -14.63 -20.28
C ASP A 274 21.41 -13.21 -19.82
N ALA A 275 20.67 -12.43 -20.61
CA ALA A 275 20.17 -11.13 -20.17
C ALA A 275 18.91 -11.24 -19.28
N ALA A 276 18.04 -12.23 -19.49
CA ALA A 276 16.81 -12.39 -18.72
C ALA A 276 17.06 -12.66 -17.22
N ALA A 277 18.08 -13.46 -16.88
CA ALA A 277 18.38 -13.84 -15.51
C ALA A 277 18.75 -12.66 -14.59
N PRO A 278 19.74 -11.80 -14.92
CA PRO A 278 20.05 -10.63 -14.10
C PRO A 278 18.91 -9.62 -14.05
N ALA A 279 18.14 -9.45 -15.14
CA ALA A 279 16.95 -8.59 -15.14
C ALA A 279 15.86 -9.12 -14.17
N ALA A 280 15.63 -10.43 -14.14
CA ALA A 280 14.65 -11.06 -13.25
C ALA A 280 15.09 -11.00 -11.78
N ALA A 281 16.38 -11.23 -11.52
CA ALA A 281 16.95 -11.08 -10.18
C ALA A 281 16.80 -9.63 -9.66
N ARG A 282 17.08 -8.65 -10.52
CA ARG A 282 16.87 -7.23 -10.21
C ARG A 282 15.41 -6.91 -9.96
N TYR A 283 14.50 -7.47 -10.75
CA TYR A 283 13.05 -7.30 -10.55
C TYR A 283 12.59 -7.85 -9.19
N LEU A 284 13.10 -9.02 -8.78
CA LEU A 284 12.79 -9.61 -7.47
C LEU A 284 13.32 -8.79 -6.31
N ASP A 285 14.52 -8.23 -6.44
CA ASP A 285 15.12 -7.37 -5.42
C ASP A 285 14.31 -6.06 -5.21
N VAL A 286 13.89 -5.42 -6.31
CA VAL A 286 12.95 -4.29 -6.28
C VAL A 286 11.61 -4.71 -5.64
N ALA A 287 11.07 -5.87 -6.01
CA ALA A 287 9.83 -6.39 -5.46
C ALA A 287 9.89 -6.59 -3.92
N ARG A 288 11.02 -7.08 -3.42
CA ARG A 288 11.25 -7.27 -1.97
C ARG A 288 11.32 -5.96 -1.21
N ARG A 289 11.94 -4.92 -1.77
CA ARG A 289 11.95 -3.59 -1.15
C ARG A 289 10.57 -2.93 -1.13
N LEU A 290 9.75 -3.17 -2.15
CA LEU A 290 8.38 -2.65 -2.21
C LEU A 290 7.41 -3.38 -1.26
N GLY A 291 7.67 -4.66 -0.93
CA GLY A 291 6.88 -5.42 0.03
C GLY A 291 5.46 -5.79 -0.42
N SER A 292 5.12 -5.61 -1.69
CA SER A 292 3.79 -5.95 -2.24
C SER A 292 3.69 -7.43 -2.63
N TYR A 293 2.73 -8.15 -2.05
CA TYR A 293 2.47 -9.57 -2.36
C TYR A 293 2.29 -9.85 -3.86
N ALA A 294 1.54 -9.00 -4.57
CA ALA A 294 1.29 -9.17 -6.00
C ALA A 294 2.55 -8.98 -6.84
N VAL A 295 3.38 -8.01 -6.44
CA VAL A 295 4.65 -7.71 -7.12
C VAL A 295 5.66 -8.82 -6.86
N LEU A 296 5.78 -9.27 -5.61
CA LEU A 296 6.63 -10.40 -5.22
C LEU A 296 6.25 -11.67 -5.96
N PHE A 297 4.96 -12.02 -5.97
CA PHE A 297 4.47 -13.17 -6.74
C PHE A 297 4.88 -13.09 -8.21
N SER A 298 4.69 -11.93 -8.85
CA SER A 298 5.04 -11.71 -10.26
C SER A 298 6.55 -11.80 -10.51
N ALA A 299 7.36 -11.23 -9.63
CA ALA A 299 8.82 -11.24 -9.77
C ALA A 299 9.42 -12.62 -9.53
N ILE A 300 8.94 -13.34 -8.51
CA ILE A 300 9.35 -14.73 -8.24
C ILE A 300 8.97 -15.62 -9.43
N ARG A 301 7.75 -15.48 -9.96
CA ARG A 301 7.32 -16.19 -11.16
C ARG A 301 8.27 -15.96 -12.33
N SER A 302 8.70 -14.72 -12.56
CA SER A 302 9.67 -14.41 -13.62
C SER A 302 11.02 -15.08 -13.38
N VAL A 303 11.57 -15.02 -12.16
CA VAL A 303 12.84 -15.70 -11.81
C VAL A 303 12.72 -17.21 -11.99
N VAL A 304 11.65 -17.83 -11.49
CA VAL A 304 11.39 -19.28 -11.64
C VAL A 304 11.27 -19.65 -13.11
N THR A 305 10.56 -18.86 -13.92
CA THR A 305 10.43 -19.13 -15.35
C THR A 305 11.79 -19.14 -16.04
N VAL A 306 12.57 -18.07 -15.86
CA VAL A 306 13.92 -17.97 -16.45
C VAL A 306 14.83 -19.10 -15.96
N ALA A 307 14.81 -19.42 -14.68
CA ALA A 307 15.62 -20.49 -14.09
C ALA A 307 15.28 -21.87 -14.70
N LEU A 308 13.99 -22.17 -14.84
CA LEU A 308 13.53 -23.41 -15.49
C LEU A 308 13.88 -23.46 -16.97
N ASP A 309 13.76 -22.34 -17.69
CA ASP A 309 14.13 -22.25 -19.12
C ASP A 309 15.64 -22.44 -19.32
N ARG A 310 16.47 -21.98 -18.37
CA ARG A 310 17.93 -22.17 -18.34
C ARG A 310 18.38 -23.55 -17.86
N GLY A 311 17.50 -24.34 -17.26
CA GLY A 311 17.87 -25.57 -16.56
C GLY A 311 18.73 -25.33 -15.31
N GLN A 312 18.58 -24.20 -14.62
CA GLN A 312 19.24 -23.88 -13.35
C GLN A 312 18.22 -23.96 -12.21
N ILE A 313 18.44 -24.80 -11.20
CA ILE A 313 17.38 -25.13 -10.22
C ILE A 313 17.68 -24.90 -8.75
N ASP A 314 18.89 -24.49 -8.41
CA ASP A 314 19.37 -24.54 -7.03
C ASP A 314 18.41 -23.88 -6.02
N ASN A 315 17.77 -22.79 -6.44
CA ASN A 315 16.84 -22.02 -5.60
C ASN A 315 15.36 -22.14 -6.02
N VAL A 316 15.03 -22.91 -7.07
CA VAL A 316 13.65 -22.96 -7.61
C VAL A 316 12.66 -23.51 -6.60
N ALA A 317 13.04 -24.54 -5.83
CA ALA A 317 12.16 -25.10 -4.80
C ALA A 317 11.84 -24.10 -3.68
N GLN A 318 12.84 -23.32 -3.24
CA GLN A 318 12.65 -22.28 -2.23
C GLN A 318 11.77 -21.14 -2.77
N LEU A 319 12.04 -20.68 -3.99
CA LEU A 319 11.27 -19.65 -4.66
C LEU A 319 9.82 -20.09 -4.88
N LEU A 320 9.55 -21.35 -5.23
CA LEU A 320 8.19 -21.87 -5.34
C LEU A 320 7.45 -21.88 -4.00
N SER A 321 8.15 -22.16 -2.90
CA SER A 321 7.58 -22.06 -1.55
C SER A 321 7.22 -20.61 -1.21
N GLU A 322 8.13 -19.66 -1.44
CA GLU A 322 7.90 -18.22 -1.24
C GLU A 322 6.73 -17.72 -2.12
N MET A 323 6.68 -18.16 -3.38
CA MET A 323 5.58 -17.85 -4.30
C MET A 323 4.23 -18.39 -3.81
N ALA A 324 4.21 -19.59 -3.20
CA ALA A 324 3.01 -20.20 -2.64
C ALA A 324 2.44 -19.40 -1.44
N GLU A 325 3.32 -18.88 -0.58
CA GLU A 325 2.93 -18.04 0.56
C GLU A 325 2.23 -16.77 0.08
N HIS A 326 2.78 -16.11 -0.94
CA HIS A 326 2.17 -14.92 -1.54
C HIS A 326 0.88 -15.26 -2.29
N ALA A 327 0.83 -16.38 -3.02
CA ALA A 327 -0.39 -16.86 -3.68
C ALA A 327 -1.54 -17.02 -2.68
N ALA A 328 -1.28 -17.63 -1.53
CA ALA A 328 -2.30 -17.85 -0.50
C ALA A 328 -2.84 -16.54 0.08
N VAL A 329 -2.05 -15.46 0.12
CA VAL A 329 -2.53 -14.13 0.53
C VAL A 329 -3.40 -13.51 -0.56
N LEU A 330 -2.98 -13.60 -1.82
CA LEU A 330 -3.71 -13.02 -2.95
C LEU A 330 -5.06 -13.69 -3.16
N ASP A 331 -5.08 -15.02 -3.23
CA ASP A 331 -6.28 -15.85 -3.44
C ASP A 331 -7.32 -15.66 -2.32
N ARG A 332 -6.88 -15.47 -1.07
CA ARG A 332 -7.78 -15.11 0.05
C ARG A 332 -8.44 -13.74 -0.11
N ASN A 333 -7.79 -12.80 -0.79
CA ASN A 333 -8.33 -11.47 -1.00
C ASN A 333 -9.29 -11.41 -2.20
N SER A 334 -9.10 -12.27 -3.20
CA SER A 334 -9.96 -12.39 -4.39
C SER A 334 -11.08 -13.42 -4.26
N ASP A 335 -11.07 -14.26 -3.23
CA ASP A 335 -12.00 -15.40 -3.07
C ASP A 335 -11.93 -16.36 -4.27
N ASP A 336 -10.72 -16.59 -4.80
CA ASP A 336 -10.43 -17.51 -5.91
C ASP A 336 -9.19 -18.39 -5.61
N SER A 337 -8.76 -19.21 -6.58
CA SER A 337 -7.59 -20.11 -6.47
C SER A 337 -6.56 -19.90 -7.59
N PHE A 338 -6.63 -18.75 -8.26
CA PHE A 338 -5.90 -18.51 -9.51
C PHE A 338 -4.38 -18.57 -9.32
N HIS A 339 -3.85 -17.96 -8.25
CA HIS A 339 -2.41 -17.89 -8.02
C HIS A 339 -1.87 -19.25 -7.53
N ALA A 340 -2.61 -19.95 -6.66
CA ALA A 340 -2.26 -21.29 -6.21
C ALA A 340 -2.17 -22.29 -7.37
N GLU A 341 -3.11 -22.23 -8.33
CA GLU A 341 -3.07 -23.06 -9.53
C GLU A 341 -1.82 -22.81 -10.38
N GLN A 342 -1.38 -21.55 -10.49
CA GLN A 342 -0.13 -21.25 -11.18
C GLN A 342 1.09 -21.87 -10.48
N VAL A 343 1.18 -21.75 -9.15
CA VAL A 343 2.27 -22.37 -8.37
C VAL A 343 2.33 -23.87 -8.64
N VAL A 344 1.19 -24.56 -8.62
CA VAL A 344 1.10 -25.99 -8.91
C VAL A 344 1.65 -26.32 -10.31
N ARG A 345 1.32 -25.53 -11.34
CA ARG A 345 1.84 -25.75 -12.71
C ARG A 345 3.37 -25.62 -12.76
N TYR A 346 3.92 -24.61 -12.09
CA TYR A 346 5.38 -24.46 -12.04
C TYR A 346 6.07 -25.56 -11.23
N SER A 347 5.49 -26.01 -10.12
CA SER A 347 5.98 -27.16 -9.35
C SER A 347 5.99 -28.44 -10.19
N GLN A 348 4.90 -28.73 -10.93
CA GLN A 348 4.84 -29.89 -11.83
C GLN A 348 5.89 -29.82 -12.95
N ARG A 349 6.11 -28.64 -13.52
CA ARG A 349 7.15 -28.42 -14.54
C ARG A 349 8.55 -28.67 -13.95
N PHE A 350 8.81 -28.14 -12.75
CA PHE A 350 10.06 -28.34 -12.02
C PHE A 350 10.33 -29.83 -11.73
N ASP A 351 9.35 -30.55 -11.20
CA ASP A 351 9.45 -31.98 -10.89
C ASP A 351 9.69 -32.82 -12.15
N SER A 352 8.99 -32.49 -13.25
CA SER A 352 9.12 -33.19 -14.53
C SER A 352 10.53 -33.06 -15.12
N LEU A 353 11.08 -31.83 -15.13
CA LEU A 353 12.42 -31.57 -15.62
C LEU A 353 13.47 -32.28 -14.74
N ARG A 354 13.28 -32.28 -13.41
CA ARG A 354 14.15 -32.98 -12.46
C ARG A 354 14.13 -34.49 -12.69
N ALA A 355 12.96 -35.08 -12.91
CA ALA A 355 12.79 -36.50 -13.20
C ALA A 355 13.41 -36.91 -14.55
N ALA A 356 13.39 -36.03 -15.54
CA ALA A 356 13.97 -36.27 -16.86
C ALA A 356 15.51 -36.20 -16.89
N GLY A 357 16.17 -35.79 -15.80
CA GLY A 357 17.62 -35.56 -15.78
C GLY A 357 18.08 -34.45 -16.73
N GLN A 358 17.14 -33.65 -17.24
CA GLN A 358 17.36 -32.52 -18.15
C GLN A 358 17.87 -31.28 -17.43
N ILE A 359 17.97 -31.36 -16.11
CA ILE A 359 18.51 -30.33 -15.25
C ILE A 359 19.77 -30.88 -14.61
N GLN A 360 20.89 -30.20 -14.83
CA GLN A 360 22.11 -30.50 -14.09
C GLN A 360 22.10 -29.69 -12.80
N ALA A 361 22.19 -30.38 -11.66
CA ALA A 361 22.81 -29.79 -10.49
C ALA A 361 24.27 -29.55 -10.89
N LEU A 362 24.59 -28.33 -11.31
CA LEU A 362 25.97 -27.94 -11.48
C LEU A 362 26.61 -28.10 -10.10
N GLY A 363 27.55 -29.05 -9.99
CA GLY A 363 28.45 -29.18 -8.85
C GLY A 363 29.38 -27.98 -8.79
N VAL A 364 28.80 -26.81 -8.56
CA VAL A 364 29.45 -25.60 -8.08
C VAL A 364 29.41 -25.74 -6.55
N PRO A 365 30.49 -25.40 -5.82
CA PRO A 365 30.49 -25.46 -4.36
C PRO A 365 29.20 -24.81 -3.90
N ALA A 366 28.48 -25.52 -3.02
CA ALA A 366 27.13 -25.20 -2.64
C ALA A 366 26.93 -23.68 -2.57
N LEU A 367 25.79 -23.21 -3.08
CA LEU A 367 25.22 -21.95 -2.63
C LEU A 367 24.84 -22.01 -1.13
N THR A 368 25.57 -22.77 -0.30
CA THR A 368 25.95 -22.34 1.05
C THR A 368 26.72 -21.04 0.91
N HIS A 369 25.94 -19.97 0.80
CA HIS A 369 26.21 -18.54 0.99
C HIS A 369 25.24 -17.74 0.09
N LEU A 370 23.98 -18.17 0.01
CA LEU A 370 22.83 -17.27 -0.07
C LEU A 370 21.80 -17.68 1.02
N SER A 371 22.30 -17.92 2.25
CA SER A 371 21.64 -17.23 3.36
C SER A 371 21.64 -15.75 3.02
N PRO A 372 20.66 -14.95 3.43
CA PRO A 372 20.88 -13.52 3.44
C PRO A 372 22.05 -13.27 4.41
N ASP A 373 23.28 -13.27 3.90
CA ASP A 373 24.09 -12.10 4.08
C ASP A 373 23.30 -10.99 3.37
N LEU A 374 22.26 -10.50 4.07
CA LEU A 374 22.09 -9.07 4.18
C LEU A 374 23.53 -8.54 4.25
N PRO A 375 23.91 -7.50 3.48
CA PRO A 375 25.06 -6.75 3.94
C PRO A 375 24.83 -6.59 5.43
N ASP A 376 25.83 -6.92 6.26
CA ASP A 376 25.84 -6.39 7.62
C ASP A 376 25.47 -4.93 7.37
N ARG A 377 24.21 -4.55 7.64
CA ARG A 377 23.90 -3.20 8.03
C ARG A 377 25.01 -3.00 9.02
N PRO A 378 25.95 -2.05 8.80
CA PRO A 378 27.01 -1.86 9.74
C PRO A 378 26.28 -1.85 11.07
N GLY A 379 26.46 -2.92 11.85
CA GLY A 379 25.85 -2.96 13.14
C GLY A 379 26.34 -1.65 13.75
N PRO A 380 25.55 -0.95 14.57
CA PRO A 380 26.24 -0.22 15.63
C PRO A 380 27.25 -1.25 16.17
N ALA A 381 28.53 -0.90 16.06
CA ALA A 381 29.67 -1.81 16.07
C ALA A 381 29.48 -2.91 17.10
N THR A 382 30.19 -4.03 16.99
CA THR A 382 30.42 -4.98 18.08
C THR A 382 31.01 -4.30 19.33
N ALA A 383 30.24 -3.46 19.99
CA ALA A 383 30.11 -3.38 21.40
C ALA A 383 29.25 -4.60 21.71
N THR A 384 29.75 -5.48 22.56
CA THR A 384 28.91 -6.18 23.53
C THR A 384 27.76 -5.25 23.93
N ARG A 385 26.57 -5.44 23.32
CA ARG A 385 25.39 -4.65 23.68
C ARG A 385 25.15 -4.94 25.17
N PRO A 386 24.94 -3.89 25.98
CA PRO A 386 24.68 -4.09 27.39
C PRO A 386 23.53 -5.08 27.58
N PRO A 387 23.56 -5.91 28.64
CA PRO A 387 22.49 -6.85 28.91
C PRO A 387 21.16 -6.11 28.98
N GLY A 388 20.19 -6.51 28.14
CA GLY A 388 18.83 -5.99 28.24
C GLY A 388 18.19 -6.41 29.57
N ARG A 389 17.20 -5.65 30.02
CA ARG A 389 16.50 -5.93 31.28
C ARG A 389 15.16 -6.61 31.03
N THR A 390 14.84 -7.59 31.86
CA THR A 390 13.53 -8.24 31.81
C THR A 390 12.46 -7.30 32.37
N MET A 391 11.42 -7.08 31.57
CA MET A 391 10.30 -6.20 31.92
C MET A 391 9.02 -6.99 32.14
N THR A 392 8.16 -6.45 32.98
CA THR A 392 6.80 -6.92 33.26
C THR A 392 5.78 -5.86 32.85
N VAL A 393 4.61 -6.29 32.39
CA VAL A 393 3.55 -5.36 32.00
C VAL A 393 2.74 -4.97 33.24
N VAL A 394 2.83 -3.69 33.63
CA VAL A 394 2.07 -3.15 34.78
C VAL A 394 0.61 -2.93 34.40
N GLY A 395 0.36 -2.46 33.18
CA GLY A 395 -0.98 -2.27 32.65
C GLY A 395 -1.08 -1.18 31.60
N VAL A 396 -2.26 -1.13 30.98
CA VAL A 396 -2.63 -0.05 30.07
C VAL A 396 -3.33 1.07 30.84
N ARG A 397 -2.95 2.32 30.59
CA ARG A 397 -3.53 3.54 31.18
C ARG A 397 -3.86 4.53 30.07
N VAL A 398 -4.70 5.51 30.37
CA VAL A 398 -5.03 6.61 29.46
C VAL A 398 -4.37 7.87 30.00
N GLU A 399 -3.51 8.50 29.19
CA GLU A 399 -2.85 9.75 29.55
C GLU A 399 -3.80 10.93 29.34
N GLN A 400 -4.03 11.74 30.37
CA GLN A 400 -4.85 12.95 30.26
C GLN A 400 -3.94 14.18 30.08
N PRO A 401 -4.32 15.16 29.21
CA PRO A 401 -5.62 15.34 28.56
C PRO A 401 -5.73 14.77 27.14
N SER A 402 -4.73 14.02 26.65
CA SER A 402 -4.67 13.54 25.26
C SER A 402 -5.59 12.34 24.97
N ASP A 403 -6.12 11.68 26.00
CA ASP A 403 -6.89 10.42 25.93
C ASP A 403 -6.16 9.30 25.15
N GLU A 404 -4.83 9.38 25.04
CA GLU A 404 -4.00 8.39 24.34
C GLU A 404 -3.68 7.20 25.27
N PRO A 405 -3.86 5.95 24.83
CA PRO A 405 -3.54 4.80 25.65
C PRO A 405 -2.03 4.53 25.67
N ILE A 406 -1.51 4.27 26.86
CA ILE A 406 -0.12 3.95 27.13
C ILE A 406 -0.05 2.60 27.84
N VAL A 407 0.80 1.70 27.35
CA VAL A 407 1.21 0.53 28.13
C VAL A 407 2.43 0.87 28.96
N LEU A 408 2.36 0.57 30.25
CA LEU A 408 3.47 0.79 31.17
C LEU A 408 4.18 -0.54 31.45
N LEU A 409 5.47 -0.59 31.13
CA LEU A 409 6.34 -1.71 31.49
C LEU A 409 7.16 -1.35 32.73
N LYS A 410 7.44 -2.31 33.62
CA LYS A 410 8.32 -2.16 34.78
C LYS A 410 9.41 -3.20 34.76
N GLU A 411 10.63 -2.80 35.03
CA GLU A 411 11.74 -3.71 35.27
C GLU A 411 11.40 -4.72 36.38
N THR A 412 11.67 -6.01 36.13
CA THR A 412 11.26 -7.10 37.03
C THR A 412 11.92 -6.97 38.41
N ASP A 413 13.21 -6.62 38.44
CA ASP A 413 14.04 -6.53 39.65
C ASP A 413 14.49 -5.09 39.96
N GLY A 414 13.82 -4.08 39.39
CA GLY A 414 14.20 -2.67 39.54
C GLY A 414 13.02 -1.69 39.50
N ASN A 415 13.34 -0.40 39.59
CA ASN A 415 12.35 0.69 39.65
C ASN A 415 12.29 1.52 38.37
N THR A 416 12.78 0.97 37.26
CA THR A 416 12.70 1.60 35.95
C THR A 416 11.36 1.24 35.30
N TYR A 417 10.62 2.27 34.88
CA TYR A 417 9.38 2.14 34.12
C TYR A 417 9.59 2.60 32.69
N LEU A 418 8.97 1.93 31.72
CA LEU A 418 9.00 2.34 30.31
C LEU A 418 7.56 2.53 29.82
N PRO A 419 7.11 3.78 29.62
CA PRO A 419 5.83 4.06 28.98
C PRO A 419 5.95 3.92 27.46
N ILE A 420 5.07 3.15 26.84
CA ILE A 420 4.98 3.00 25.39
C ILE A 420 3.58 3.41 24.94
N ARG A 421 3.50 4.43 24.08
CA ARG A 421 2.24 4.87 23.46
C ARG A 421 1.78 3.81 22.46
N ILE A 422 0.50 3.47 22.53
CA ILE A 422 -0.12 2.44 21.69
C ILE A 422 -1.50 2.92 21.21
N GLY A 423 -2.05 2.27 20.19
CA GLY A 423 -3.42 2.54 19.75
C GLY A 423 -4.47 1.85 20.63
N ALA A 424 -5.73 2.26 20.48
CA ALA A 424 -6.86 1.72 21.26
C ALA A 424 -7.08 0.21 21.04
N THR A 425 -6.80 -0.28 19.82
CA THR A 425 -6.87 -1.69 19.45
C THR A 425 -5.79 -2.53 20.15
N GLU A 426 -4.55 -2.03 20.19
CA GLU A 426 -3.42 -2.65 20.88
C GLU A 426 -3.66 -2.66 22.40
N ALA A 427 -4.16 -1.54 22.93
CA ALA A 427 -4.53 -1.39 24.33
C ALA A 427 -5.56 -2.44 24.78
N ALA A 428 -6.58 -2.68 23.96
CA ALA A 428 -7.58 -3.71 24.21
C ALA A 428 -6.98 -5.13 24.17
N ALA A 429 -6.07 -5.39 23.22
CA ALA A 429 -5.40 -6.69 23.10
C ALA A 429 -4.49 -6.99 24.29
N ILE A 430 -3.67 -6.02 24.73
CA ILE A 430 -2.78 -6.15 25.89
C ILE A 430 -3.59 -6.31 27.17
N SER A 431 -4.61 -5.46 27.38
CA SER A 431 -5.46 -5.52 28.59
C SER A 431 -6.16 -6.87 28.73
N HIS A 432 -6.62 -7.44 27.61
CA HIS A 432 -7.23 -8.76 27.61
C HIS A 432 -6.21 -9.88 27.88
N ALA A 433 -5.02 -9.82 27.26
CA ALA A 433 -3.95 -10.77 27.53
C ALA A 433 -3.52 -10.76 29.02
N GLN A 434 -3.50 -9.59 29.67
CA GLN A 434 -3.20 -9.47 31.10
C GLN A 434 -4.31 -10.05 32.01
N GLN A 435 -5.57 -10.04 31.58
CA GLN A 435 -6.69 -10.58 32.36
C GLN A 435 -6.73 -12.12 32.34
N GLY A 436 -5.98 -12.78 31.46
CA GLY A 436 -5.91 -14.23 31.36
C GLY A 436 -7.25 -14.90 31.01
N THR A 437 -8.24 -14.14 30.52
CA THR A 437 -9.56 -14.64 30.16
C THR A 437 -9.55 -15.17 28.74
N THR A 438 -9.81 -16.47 28.57
CA THR A 438 -10.03 -17.10 27.27
C THR A 438 -11.49 -16.90 26.83
N ASP A 439 -11.78 -15.76 26.21
CA ASP A 439 -13.09 -15.58 25.56
C ASP A 439 -13.24 -16.54 24.37
N ALA A 440 -14.45 -17.06 24.14
CA ALA A 440 -14.74 -18.12 23.15
C ALA A 440 -14.62 -17.71 21.66
N VAL A 441 -14.10 -16.51 21.36
CA VAL A 441 -13.80 -16.07 19.99
C VAL A 441 -12.29 -15.84 19.89
N SER A 442 -11.61 -16.78 19.21
CA SER A 442 -10.17 -16.73 18.97
C SER A 442 -9.75 -15.40 18.35
N ARG A 443 -8.87 -14.66 19.05
CA ARG A 443 -8.22 -13.45 18.51
C ARG A 443 -6.93 -13.82 17.78
N THR A 444 -6.42 -12.93 16.93
CA THR A 444 -5.25 -13.14 16.07
C THR A 444 -4.02 -13.67 16.81
N HIS A 445 -3.75 -13.19 18.03
CA HIS A 445 -2.59 -13.63 18.83
C HIS A 445 -2.75 -15.02 19.43
N ASP A 446 -3.98 -15.46 19.73
CA ASP A 446 -4.26 -16.82 20.20
C ASP A 446 -4.02 -17.83 19.08
N LEU A 447 -4.54 -17.53 17.88
CA LEU A 447 -4.26 -18.33 16.68
C LEU A 447 -2.76 -18.44 16.42
N LEU A 448 -2.00 -17.35 16.59
CA LEU A 448 -0.55 -17.39 16.41
C LEU A 448 0.15 -18.28 17.45
N CYS A 449 -0.27 -18.23 18.72
CA CYS A 449 0.24 -19.13 19.76
C CYS A 449 -0.09 -20.59 19.47
N ASP A 450 -1.30 -20.87 18.99
CA ASP A 450 -1.74 -22.21 18.60
C ASP A 450 -0.95 -22.73 17.40
N VAL A 451 -0.68 -21.90 16.40
CA VAL A 451 0.16 -22.24 15.24
C VAL A 451 1.59 -22.55 15.66
N LEU A 452 2.20 -21.71 16.51
CA LEU A 452 3.54 -21.98 17.05
C LEU A 452 3.58 -23.32 17.78
N THR A 453 2.59 -23.57 18.64
CA THR A 453 2.48 -24.82 19.41
C THR A 453 2.29 -26.02 18.49
N ALA A 454 1.38 -25.95 17.51
CA ALA A 454 1.10 -27.01 16.56
C ALA A 454 2.30 -27.31 15.66
N ALA A 455 3.13 -26.30 15.35
CA ALA A 455 4.37 -26.45 14.59
C ALA A 455 5.56 -26.92 15.44
N GLY A 456 5.39 -27.14 16.75
CA GLY A 456 6.48 -27.48 17.66
C GLY A 456 7.50 -26.35 17.87
N LEU A 457 7.11 -25.11 17.56
CA LEU A 457 7.92 -23.92 17.72
C LEU A 457 7.62 -23.26 19.06
N ARG A 458 8.67 -22.77 19.73
CA ARG A 458 8.56 -22.07 21.01
C ARG A 458 9.03 -20.64 20.88
N LEU A 459 8.22 -19.70 21.35
CA LEU A 459 8.66 -18.34 21.59
C LEU A 459 9.65 -18.34 22.77
N GLU A 460 10.90 -17.99 22.49
CA GLU A 460 11.99 -18.01 23.48
C GLU A 460 12.04 -16.71 24.27
N MET A 461 11.87 -15.57 23.58
CA MET A 461 11.83 -14.24 24.17
C MET A 461 11.26 -13.22 23.18
N ALA A 462 10.87 -12.06 23.68
CA ALA A 462 10.67 -10.87 22.87
C ALA A 462 11.59 -9.74 23.33
N THR A 463 12.07 -8.93 22.41
CA THR A 463 13.00 -7.83 22.69
C THR A 463 12.44 -6.53 22.15
N ILE A 464 12.43 -5.46 22.96
CA ILE A 464 12.32 -4.09 22.44
C ILE A 464 13.74 -3.60 22.20
N ASP A 465 14.10 -3.51 20.92
CA ASP A 465 15.48 -3.47 20.47
C ASP A 465 16.08 -2.06 20.53
N HIS A 466 15.37 -1.08 20.01
CA HIS A 466 15.81 0.31 19.90
C HIS A 466 14.62 1.24 19.60
N ILE A 467 14.88 2.54 19.63
CA ILE A 467 13.94 3.58 19.23
C ILE A 467 14.46 4.29 17.97
N GLU A 468 13.63 4.41 16.95
CA GLU A 468 13.93 5.11 15.69
C GLU A 468 12.80 6.10 15.42
N GLU A 469 13.11 7.37 15.17
CA GLU A 469 12.13 8.43 14.90
C GLU A 469 10.95 8.51 15.91
N ASN A 470 11.24 8.30 17.20
CA ASN A 470 10.25 8.20 18.31
C ASN A 470 9.30 6.98 18.26
N ALA A 471 9.58 5.99 17.42
CA ALA A 471 8.88 4.71 17.39
C ALA A 471 9.76 3.60 17.99
N PHE A 472 9.17 2.80 18.89
CA PHE A 472 9.84 1.63 19.45
C PHE A 472 9.82 0.50 18.43
N ILE A 473 10.99 -0.10 18.18
CA ILE A 473 11.15 -1.28 17.33
C ILE A 473 11.34 -2.50 18.23
N ALA A 474 10.65 -3.60 17.90
CA ALA A 474 10.73 -4.84 18.66
C ALA A 474 10.93 -6.03 17.74
N SER A 475 11.28 -7.16 18.36
CA SER A 475 11.43 -8.44 17.69
C SER A 475 11.06 -9.58 18.65
N ILE A 476 10.79 -10.75 18.08
CA ILE A 476 10.57 -11.99 18.81
C ILE A 476 11.59 -13.03 18.36
N THR A 477 12.04 -13.87 19.30
CA THR A 477 12.96 -14.96 19.00
C THR A 477 12.22 -16.28 19.09
N VAL A 478 12.15 -17.01 17.98
CA VAL A 478 11.54 -18.34 17.89
C VAL A 478 12.58 -19.33 17.39
N ASN A 479 12.93 -20.30 18.22
CA ASN A 479 13.93 -21.34 17.91
C ASN A 479 15.27 -20.75 17.38
N GLY A 480 15.82 -19.77 18.10
CA GLY A 480 17.05 -19.06 17.74
C GLY A 480 16.97 -18.10 16.55
N LYS A 481 15.81 -17.92 15.92
CA LYS A 481 15.61 -16.94 14.83
C LYS A 481 14.86 -15.71 15.32
N GLN A 482 15.42 -14.54 15.04
CA GLN A 482 14.81 -13.25 15.36
C GLN A 482 13.87 -12.83 14.23
N ILE A 483 12.67 -12.38 14.59
CA ILE A 483 11.61 -11.95 13.67
C ILE A 483 11.15 -10.57 14.13
N ASP A 484 11.11 -9.60 13.22
CA ASP A 484 10.65 -8.24 13.53
C ASP A 484 9.18 -8.24 13.96
N SER A 485 8.86 -7.45 14.97
CA SER A 485 7.53 -7.35 15.55
C SER A 485 7.22 -5.91 15.96
N ARG A 486 5.94 -5.54 15.96
CA ARG A 486 5.52 -4.35 16.69
C ARG A 486 5.65 -4.59 18.20
N PRO A 487 5.97 -3.57 19.01
CA PRO A 487 6.08 -3.70 20.46
C PRO A 487 4.80 -4.25 21.11
N SER A 488 3.63 -3.83 20.65
CA SER A 488 2.33 -4.30 21.17
C SER A 488 2.12 -5.80 20.95
N ASP A 489 2.46 -6.32 19.77
CA ASP A 489 2.33 -7.75 19.43
C ASP A 489 3.31 -8.59 20.27
N ALA A 490 4.55 -8.13 20.41
CA ALA A 490 5.57 -8.75 21.26
C ALA A 490 5.13 -8.83 22.73
N ILE A 491 4.52 -7.76 23.25
CA ILE A 491 3.97 -7.71 24.61
C ILE A 491 2.81 -8.71 24.77
N VAL A 492 1.87 -8.77 23.81
CA VAL A 492 0.74 -9.71 23.89
C VAL A 492 1.22 -11.17 23.85
N LEU A 493 2.18 -11.48 22.98
CA LEU A 493 2.73 -12.84 22.85
C LEU A 493 3.48 -13.29 24.10
N THR A 494 4.29 -12.41 24.71
CA THR A 494 4.97 -12.72 25.98
C THR A 494 3.97 -12.93 27.12
N LEU A 495 2.91 -12.12 27.21
CA LEU A 495 1.83 -12.32 28.18
C LEU A 495 1.11 -13.66 28.03
N LYS A 496 0.87 -14.10 26.79
CA LYS A 496 0.15 -15.37 26.51
C LYS A 496 1.03 -16.61 26.67
N THR A 497 2.29 -16.54 26.26
CA THR A 497 3.21 -17.69 26.26
C THR A 497 4.05 -17.80 27.53
N GLY A 498 4.15 -16.72 28.32
CA GLY A 498 5.05 -16.61 29.47
C GLY A 498 6.52 -16.45 29.08
N ALA A 499 6.83 -16.23 27.80
CA ALA A 499 8.19 -15.93 27.37
C ALA A 499 8.66 -14.57 27.95
N PRO A 500 9.96 -14.41 28.29
CA PRO A 500 10.50 -13.17 28.82
C PRO A 500 10.40 -12.03 27.80
N LEU A 501 10.01 -10.85 28.28
CA LEU A 501 10.09 -9.58 27.55
C LEU A 501 11.35 -8.84 27.99
N ILE A 502 12.29 -8.62 27.07
CA ILE A 502 13.56 -7.96 27.30
C ILE A 502 13.51 -6.57 26.66
N VAL A 503 14.07 -5.56 27.33
CA VAL A 503 14.25 -4.23 26.74
C VAL A 503 15.73 -3.89 26.75
N ALA A 504 16.24 -3.44 25.60
CA ALA A 504 17.64 -3.03 25.49
C ALA A 504 17.96 -1.89 26.46
N GLN A 505 19.13 -1.92 27.09
CA GLN A 505 19.53 -0.91 28.08
C GLN A 505 19.48 0.51 27.49
N ASP A 506 19.93 0.69 26.24
CA ASP A 506 19.92 2.00 25.57
C ASP A 506 18.49 2.60 25.44
N VAL A 507 17.47 1.75 25.30
CA VAL A 507 16.06 2.17 25.28
C VAL A 507 15.62 2.62 26.67
N LEU A 508 16.04 1.92 27.72
CA LEU A 508 15.75 2.29 29.11
C LEU A 508 16.51 3.56 29.51
N ASP A 509 17.74 3.75 29.04
CA ASP A 509 18.52 4.96 29.33
C ASP A 509 17.91 6.19 28.64
N THR A 510 17.29 6.00 27.47
CA THR A 510 16.71 7.09 26.68
C THR A 510 15.27 7.43 27.08
N CYS A 511 14.45 6.41 27.34
CA CYS A 511 13.00 6.55 27.53
C CYS A 511 12.48 6.00 28.87
N GLY A 512 13.35 5.34 29.65
CA GLY A 512 13.00 4.81 30.96
C GLY A 512 12.87 5.91 32.01
N LEU A 513 11.87 5.75 32.87
CA LEU A 513 11.59 6.59 34.01
C LEU A 513 12.00 5.84 35.27
N SER A 514 13.05 6.30 35.94
CA SER A 514 13.43 5.78 37.25
C SER A 514 12.62 6.50 38.32
N ILE A 515 11.75 5.77 39.02
CA ILE A 515 10.99 6.31 40.14
C ILE A 515 11.71 5.87 41.43
N PRO A 516 12.30 6.79 42.21
CA PRO A 516 12.88 6.43 43.51
C PRO A 516 11.78 5.91 44.43
N ASP A 517 12.06 4.88 45.23
CA ASP A 517 11.11 4.40 46.24
C ASP A 517 10.73 5.56 47.17
N GLU A 518 9.44 5.79 47.36
CA GLU A 518 8.97 6.56 48.51
C GLU A 518 9.38 5.76 49.76
N GLU A 519 10.27 6.31 50.59
CA GLU A 519 10.53 5.76 51.91
C GLU A 519 9.20 5.66 52.69
N PRO A 520 8.96 4.55 53.41
CA PRO A 520 7.69 4.24 54.06
C PRO A 520 7.28 5.21 55.18
#